data_AF-A0A954SF12-F1
#
_entry.id   AF-A0A954SF12-F1
#
_cell.length_a   1.000
_cell.length_b   1.000
_cell.length_c   1.000
_cell.angle_alpha   90.00
_cell.angle_beta   90.00
_cell.angle_gamma   90.00
#
_symmetry.space_group_name_H-M   'P 1'
#
loop_
_entity.id
_entity.type
_entity.pdbx_description
1 polymer ?
#
loop_
_entity_poly.entity_id
_entity_poly.type
_entity_poly.pdbx_seq_one_letter_code
_entity_poly.pdbx_strand_id
1 'polypeptide(L)'
;MARGKRIGVLTSGGDCPGLNAVIRGVVKSASRLGCDVVGFRRGYEGLVDPVSYIPLDTKNTAGIINRGGTILGSTNKGRFAARVGVEDRLDLDPELLCGVEKTCDQLSLAGLICIGGDGSLAVAQQFHEFGIPVVGVPKTIDNDLSATAFTFGFDSAVACATDAMDRLHTTAASHDRIMVLEVMGRHT
;
A
#
# COMPACT_ATOMS: atom_id res chain seq x y z
N MET A 1 11.19 -12.82 -28.67
CA MET A 1 12.05 -12.77 -27.47
C MET A 1 11.14 -12.51 -26.27
N ALA A 2 11.10 -13.42 -25.29
CA ALA A 2 10.26 -13.21 -24.11
C ALA A 2 10.87 -12.10 -23.26
N ARG A 3 10.19 -10.94 -23.17
CA ARG A 3 10.53 -9.86 -22.20
C ARG A 3 10.69 -10.51 -20.83
N GLY A 4 11.85 -10.36 -20.19
CA GLY A 4 12.01 -10.73 -18.79
C GLY A 4 10.92 -10.04 -17.98
N LYS A 5 10.12 -10.80 -17.23
CA LYS A 5 8.93 -10.28 -16.54
C LYS A 5 9.36 -9.50 -15.31
N ARG A 6 9.63 -8.21 -15.44
CA ARG A 6 9.85 -7.34 -14.28
C ARG A 6 8.53 -6.78 -13.79
N ILE A 7 8.32 -6.74 -12.48
CA ILE A 7 7.12 -6.16 -11.86
C ILE A 7 7.50 -5.05 -10.89
N GLY A 8 6.68 -4.01 -10.82
CA GLY A 8 6.81 -2.94 -9.84
C GLY A 8 5.95 -3.19 -8.61
N VAL A 9 6.43 -2.80 -7.44
CA VAL A 9 5.67 -2.82 -6.17
C VAL A 9 5.77 -1.46 -5.52
N LEU A 10 4.67 -0.96 -4.97
CA LEU A 10 4.66 0.27 -4.18
C LEU A 10 3.69 0.17 -3.00
N THR A 11 3.98 0.94 -1.96
CA THR A 11 3.09 1.16 -0.82
C THR A 11 2.66 2.62 -0.76
N SER A 12 1.36 2.89 -0.72
CA SER A 12 0.78 4.23 -0.66
C SER A 12 -0.29 4.34 0.43
N GLY A 13 -0.56 5.56 0.92
CA GLY A 13 -1.50 5.80 2.01
C GLY A 13 -0.86 5.63 3.40
N GLY A 14 -1.67 5.74 4.46
CA GLY A 14 -1.21 5.50 5.83
C GLY A 14 -0.59 4.11 5.99
N ASP A 15 0.50 3.98 6.73
CA ASP A 15 1.10 2.68 6.97
C ASP A 15 0.22 1.85 7.91
N CYS A 16 0.39 0.53 7.84
CA CYS A 16 -0.28 -0.39 8.76
C CYS A 16 0.63 -1.61 8.99
N PRO A 17 0.33 -2.43 10.00
CA PRO A 17 0.99 -3.71 10.16
C PRO A 17 0.81 -4.60 8.92
N GLY A 18 1.87 -5.32 8.54
CA GLY A 18 1.82 -6.34 7.48
C GLY A 18 2.35 -5.93 6.10
N LEU A 19 2.68 -4.66 5.83
CA LEU A 19 3.16 -4.25 4.49
C LEU A 19 4.43 -4.95 4.06
N ASN A 20 5.39 -5.06 4.98
CA ASN A 20 6.62 -5.78 4.71
C ASN A 20 6.38 -7.27 4.44
N ALA A 21 5.36 -7.87 5.05
CA ALA A 21 4.95 -9.24 4.76
C ALA A 21 4.38 -9.37 3.34
N VAL A 22 3.56 -8.40 2.90
CA VAL A 22 3.05 -8.34 1.51
C VAL A 22 4.20 -8.19 0.52
N ILE A 23 5.10 -7.22 0.72
CA ILE A 23 6.28 -7.00 -0.15
C ILE A 23 7.10 -8.29 -0.27
N ARG A 24 7.37 -8.95 0.86
CA ARG A 24 8.10 -10.22 0.86
C ARG A 24 7.32 -11.34 0.15
N GLY A 25 6.01 -11.38 0.30
CA GLY A 25 5.13 -12.32 -0.40
C GLY A 25 5.23 -12.17 -1.91
N VAL A 26 5.17 -10.93 -2.40
CA VAL A 26 5.37 -10.62 -3.83
C VAL A 26 6.74 -11.09 -4.31
N VAL A 27 7.81 -10.72 -3.60
CA VAL A 27 9.19 -11.06 -3.99
C VAL A 27 9.41 -12.57 -4.02
N LYS A 28 8.89 -13.31 -3.04
CA LYS A 28 8.98 -14.78 -3.04
C LYS A 28 8.23 -15.41 -4.20
N SER A 29 7.03 -14.92 -4.51
CA SER A 29 6.23 -15.42 -5.63
C SER A 29 6.89 -15.10 -6.97
N ALA A 30 7.36 -13.87 -7.15
CA ALA A 30 8.08 -13.45 -8.35
C ALA A 30 9.35 -14.26 -8.58
N SER A 31 10.16 -14.48 -7.52
CA SER A 31 11.38 -15.29 -7.61
C SER A 31 11.10 -16.73 -8.05
N ARG A 32 9.98 -17.35 -7.61
CA ARG A 32 9.56 -18.69 -8.07
C ARG A 32 9.15 -18.71 -9.54
N LEU A 33 8.64 -17.60 -10.06
CA LEU A 33 8.20 -17.44 -11.44
C LEU A 33 9.31 -16.92 -12.37
N GLY A 34 10.51 -16.68 -11.86
CA GLY A 34 11.62 -16.09 -12.63
C GLY A 34 11.40 -14.62 -13.00
N CYS A 35 10.61 -13.90 -12.20
CA CYS A 35 10.31 -12.48 -12.39
C CYS A 35 11.20 -11.60 -11.50
N ASP A 36 11.70 -10.48 -12.05
CA ASP A 36 12.39 -9.45 -11.28
C ASP A 36 11.39 -8.54 -10.57
N VAL A 37 11.73 -8.03 -9.39
CA VAL A 37 10.89 -7.08 -8.65
C VAL A 37 11.65 -5.79 -8.40
N VAL A 38 11.00 -4.65 -8.68
CA VAL A 38 11.45 -3.33 -8.24
C VAL A 38 10.44 -2.73 -7.27
N GLY A 39 10.93 -2.21 -6.16
CA GLY A 39 10.12 -1.51 -5.16
C GLY A 39 10.26 0.00 -5.32
N PHE A 40 9.18 0.70 -5.63
CA PHE A 40 9.16 2.16 -5.73
C PHE A 40 9.08 2.80 -4.35
N ARG A 41 9.96 3.78 -4.12
CA ARG A 41 10.03 4.49 -2.84
C ARG A 41 8.97 5.58 -2.77
N ARG A 42 8.43 5.80 -1.57
CA ARG A 42 7.44 6.88 -1.29
C ARG A 42 6.16 6.76 -2.14
N GLY A 43 5.70 5.53 -2.34
CA GLY A 43 4.48 5.24 -3.09
C GLY A 43 4.56 5.67 -4.55
N TYR A 44 3.49 6.31 -5.04
CA TYR A 44 3.39 6.75 -6.44
C TYR A 44 4.42 7.83 -6.82
N GLU A 45 4.93 8.61 -5.85
CA GLU A 45 5.95 9.63 -6.13
C GLU A 45 7.25 9.04 -6.69
N GLY A 46 7.57 7.78 -6.37
CA GLY A 46 8.75 7.11 -6.90
C GLY A 46 8.62 6.71 -8.37
N LEU A 47 7.43 6.72 -8.96
CA LEU A 47 7.19 6.32 -10.36
C LEU A 47 7.49 7.42 -11.38
N VAL A 48 7.59 8.67 -10.95
CA VAL A 48 7.74 9.85 -11.82
C VAL A 48 8.98 10.63 -11.41
N ASP A 49 9.52 11.43 -12.34
CA ASP A 49 10.80 12.10 -12.16
C ASP A 49 10.85 12.97 -10.89
N PRO A 50 11.91 12.87 -10.05
CA PRO A 50 13.00 11.90 -10.14
C PRO A 50 12.56 10.47 -9.73
N VAL A 51 12.66 9.53 -10.67
CA VAL A 51 12.25 8.13 -10.47
C VAL A 51 13.09 7.50 -9.36
N SER A 52 12.44 6.90 -8.37
CA SER A 52 13.09 6.36 -7.17
C SER A 52 12.60 4.96 -6.85
N TYR A 53 13.46 3.97 -7.03
CA TYR A 53 13.17 2.56 -6.74
C TYR A 53 14.39 1.84 -6.18
N ILE A 54 14.16 0.65 -5.62
CA ILE A 54 15.19 -0.30 -5.24
C ILE A 54 14.90 -1.68 -5.86
N PRO A 55 15.91 -2.43 -6.30
CA PRO A 55 15.74 -3.84 -6.60
C PRO A 55 15.29 -4.59 -5.35
N LEU A 56 14.33 -5.50 -5.48
CA LEU A 56 13.87 -6.35 -4.38
C LEU A 56 14.15 -7.81 -4.72
N ASP A 57 14.83 -8.50 -3.82
CA ASP A 57 15.20 -9.90 -3.97
C ASP A 57 14.98 -10.68 -2.66
N THR A 58 15.12 -12.00 -2.72
CA THR A 58 14.87 -12.87 -1.57
C THR A 58 15.86 -12.66 -0.41
N LYS A 59 17.03 -12.05 -0.67
CA LYS A 59 18.04 -11.75 0.35
C LYS A 59 17.71 -10.43 1.05
N ASN A 60 17.43 -9.36 0.30
CA ASN A 60 17.15 -8.04 0.86
C ASN A 60 15.75 -7.90 1.46
N THR A 61 14.85 -8.85 1.16
CA THR A 61 13.55 -9.00 1.83
C THR A 61 13.53 -10.10 2.89
N ALA A 62 14.69 -10.66 3.27
CA ALA A 62 14.78 -11.57 4.39
C ALA A 62 14.58 -10.81 5.72
N GLY A 63 13.85 -11.41 6.66
CA GLY A 63 13.69 -10.85 8.01
C GLY A 63 12.78 -9.63 8.15
N ILE A 64 12.11 -9.18 7.08
CA ILE A 64 11.21 -8.00 7.17
C ILE A 64 9.77 -8.36 7.59
N ILE A 65 9.43 -9.65 7.68
CA ILE A 65 8.04 -10.11 7.88
C ILE A 65 7.42 -9.64 9.21
N ASN A 66 8.25 -9.48 10.24
CA ASN A 66 7.89 -9.03 11.59
C ASN A 66 8.18 -7.54 11.83
N ARG A 67 8.65 -6.81 10.80
CA ARG A 67 8.94 -5.39 10.90
C ARG A 67 7.68 -4.57 10.60
N GLY A 68 7.33 -3.65 11.49
CA GLY A 68 6.27 -2.66 11.27
C GLY A 68 6.56 -1.68 10.12
N GLY A 69 5.53 -0.98 9.67
CA GLY A 69 5.63 -0.01 8.56
C GLY A 69 5.97 -0.68 7.22
N THR A 70 6.65 0.06 6.33
CA THR A 70 7.06 -0.38 4.99
C THR A 70 8.52 0.00 4.70
N ILE A 71 9.32 -0.94 4.17
CA ILE A 71 10.70 -0.67 3.72
C ILE A 71 10.78 0.27 2.51
N LEU A 72 9.67 0.48 1.80
CA LEU A 72 9.59 1.38 0.65
C LEU A 72 9.20 2.81 1.04
N GLY A 73 8.74 3.01 2.28
CA GLY A 73 8.08 4.26 2.68
C GLY A 73 6.71 4.43 2.01
N SER A 74 6.00 5.47 2.41
CA SER A 74 4.69 5.81 1.85
C SER A 74 4.51 7.32 1.82
N THR A 75 3.58 7.79 1.00
CA THR A 75 3.23 9.21 0.85
C THR A 75 1.72 9.38 0.87
N ASN A 76 1.24 10.33 1.69
CA ASN A 76 -0.16 10.71 1.81
C ASN A 76 -0.47 12.08 1.19
N LYS A 77 0.56 12.88 0.90
CA LYS A 77 0.46 14.22 0.31
C LYS A 77 1.54 14.32 -0.76
N GLY A 78 1.12 14.29 -2.02
CA GLY A 78 1.99 14.26 -3.19
C GLY A 78 1.24 14.65 -4.46
N ARG A 79 1.92 14.58 -5.60
CA ARG A 79 1.36 14.84 -6.93
C ARG A 79 0.18 13.93 -7.25
N PHE A 80 0.17 12.70 -6.71
CA PHE A 80 -0.95 11.76 -6.85
C PHE A 80 -2.04 11.93 -5.78
N ALA A 81 -1.87 12.87 -4.85
CA ALA A 81 -2.89 13.26 -3.88
C ALA A 81 -3.61 14.56 -4.28
N ALA A 82 -2.97 15.41 -5.10
CA ALA A 82 -3.54 16.63 -5.65
C ALA A 82 -4.32 16.30 -6.94
N ARG A 83 -5.46 16.94 -7.11
CA ARG A 83 -6.61 16.44 -7.87
C ARG A 83 -7.22 17.61 -8.67
N VAL A 84 -7.51 17.44 -9.97
CA VAL A 84 -8.13 18.45 -10.85
C VAL A 84 -9.57 18.00 -11.20
N GLY A 85 -10.57 18.88 -11.09
CA GLY A 85 -11.88 18.72 -11.74
C GLY A 85 -13.11 18.41 -10.85
N VAL A 86 -14.26 18.96 -11.23
CA VAL A 86 -15.56 18.90 -10.54
C VAL A 86 -16.29 17.59 -10.90
N GLU A 87 -17.05 17.00 -9.96
CA GLU A 87 -17.89 15.77 -10.07
C GLU A 87 -17.37 14.48 -9.36
N ASP A 88 -16.89 14.59 -8.11
CA ASP A 88 -16.65 13.47 -7.16
C ASP A 88 -15.71 12.31 -7.59
N ARG A 89 -15.24 12.29 -8.84
CA ARG A 89 -14.11 11.49 -9.33
C ARG A 89 -13.06 12.47 -9.83
N LEU A 90 -11.97 12.59 -9.08
CA LEU A 90 -10.89 13.51 -9.41
C LEU A 90 -9.83 12.75 -10.21
N ASP A 91 -9.70 13.12 -11.48
CA ASP A 91 -8.76 12.51 -12.41
C ASP A 91 -7.34 13.01 -12.18
N LEU A 92 -6.38 12.13 -12.43
CA LEU A 92 -4.96 12.42 -12.42
C LEU A 92 -4.59 13.25 -13.63
N ASP A 93 -3.61 14.13 -13.44
CA ASP A 93 -3.01 14.88 -14.54
C ASP A 93 -2.50 13.91 -15.63
N PRO A 94 -2.92 14.07 -16.89
CA PRO A 94 -2.43 13.26 -18.01
C PRO A 94 -0.90 13.25 -18.13
N GLU A 95 -0.21 14.33 -17.74
CA GLU A 95 1.25 14.38 -17.74
C GLU A 95 1.86 13.39 -16.72
N LEU A 96 1.21 13.19 -15.56
CA LEU A 96 1.64 12.20 -14.58
C LEU A 96 1.44 10.79 -15.12
N LEU A 97 0.32 10.50 -15.80
CA LEU A 97 0.05 9.19 -16.39
C LEU A 97 1.10 8.84 -17.46
N CYS A 98 1.38 9.77 -18.38
CA CYS A 98 2.45 9.62 -19.36
C CYS A 98 3.83 9.42 -18.70
N GLY A 99 4.09 10.11 -17.59
CA GLY A 99 5.31 9.94 -16.80
C GLY A 99 5.45 8.53 -16.21
N VAL A 100 4.36 7.97 -15.68
CA VAL A 100 4.32 6.61 -15.14
C VAL A 100 4.50 5.58 -16.25
N GLU A 101 3.82 5.75 -17.39
CA GLU A 101 3.97 4.86 -18.57
C GLU A 101 5.42 4.85 -19.06
N LYS A 102 6.03 6.03 -19.20
CA LYS A 102 7.45 6.16 -19.59
C LYS A 102 8.37 5.41 -18.63
N THR A 103 8.16 5.52 -17.31
CA THR A 103 8.94 4.76 -16.33
C THR A 103 8.70 3.26 -16.46
N CYS A 104 7.46 2.82 -16.68
CA CYS A 104 7.13 1.42 -16.88
C CYS A 104 7.85 0.85 -18.11
N ASP A 105 7.89 1.59 -19.22
CA ASP A 105 8.59 1.18 -20.42
C ASP A 105 10.11 1.17 -20.25
N GLN A 106 10.68 2.24 -19.66
CA GLN A 106 12.11 2.34 -19.40
C GLN A 106 12.62 1.20 -18.52
N LEU A 107 11.84 0.80 -17.52
CA LEU A 107 12.18 -0.32 -16.64
C LEU A 107 11.67 -1.67 -17.16
N SER A 108 11.00 -1.70 -18.31
CA SER A 108 10.39 -2.89 -18.91
C SER A 108 9.47 -3.65 -17.95
N LEU A 109 8.62 -2.91 -17.23
CA LEU A 109 7.65 -3.47 -16.30
C LEU A 109 6.49 -4.14 -17.05
N ALA A 110 6.13 -5.33 -16.61
CA ALA A 110 4.94 -6.05 -17.05
C ALA A 110 3.67 -5.58 -16.31
N GLY A 111 3.83 -4.86 -15.20
CA GLY A 111 2.74 -4.32 -14.39
C GLY A 111 3.18 -3.84 -13.02
N LEU A 112 2.23 -3.26 -12.31
CA LEU A 112 2.41 -2.68 -10.97
C LEU A 112 1.53 -3.40 -9.93
N ILE A 113 2.08 -3.60 -8.75
CA ILE A 113 1.36 -4.05 -7.56
C ILE A 113 1.25 -2.85 -6.61
N CYS A 114 0.03 -2.36 -6.46
CA CYS A 114 -0.29 -1.16 -5.70
C CYS A 114 -0.88 -1.55 -4.34
N ILE A 115 -0.09 -1.44 -3.28
CA ILE A 115 -0.52 -1.76 -1.91
C ILE A 115 -1.04 -0.47 -1.25
N GLY A 116 -2.35 -0.40 -0.99
CA GLY A 116 -2.99 0.87 -0.67
C GLY A 116 -4.38 0.76 -0.04
N GLY A 117 -4.84 1.87 0.55
CA GLY A 117 -6.24 2.04 0.97
C GLY A 117 -7.09 2.61 -0.17
N ASP A 118 -8.32 3.04 0.13
CA ASP A 118 -9.30 3.47 -0.89
C ASP A 118 -8.74 4.51 -1.88
N GLY A 119 -8.26 5.64 -1.37
CA GLY A 119 -7.69 6.69 -2.22
C GLY A 119 -6.47 6.26 -3.04
N SER A 120 -5.65 5.32 -2.54
CA SER A 120 -4.52 4.77 -3.29
C SER A 120 -5.00 3.81 -4.38
N LEU A 121 -6.00 2.97 -4.10
CA LEU A 121 -6.54 2.03 -5.08
C LEU A 121 -7.36 2.76 -6.16
N ALA A 122 -7.97 3.90 -5.85
CA ALA A 122 -8.57 4.79 -6.85
C ALA A 122 -7.53 5.33 -7.86
N VAL A 123 -6.34 5.72 -7.39
CA VAL A 123 -5.21 6.09 -8.28
C VAL A 123 -4.77 4.88 -9.12
N ALA A 124 -4.68 3.70 -8.49
CA ALA A 124 -4.34 2.45 -9.18
C ALA A 124 -5.35 2.08 -10.29
N GLN A 125 -6.64 2.38 -10.07
CA GLN A 125 -7.70 2.19 -11.07
C GLN A 125 -7.50 3.10 -12.28
N GLN A 126 -7.16 4.37 -12.08
CA GLN A 126 -6.91 5.30 -13.19
C GLN A 126 -5.70 4.86 -14.05
N PHE A 127 -4.68 4.26 -13.44
CA PHE A 127 -3.57 3.65 -14.18
C PHE A 127 -4.05 2.49 -15.05
N HIS A 128 -4.95 1.65 -14.52
CA HIS A 128 -5.55 0.56 -15.28
C HIS A 128 -6.38 1.06 -16.46
N GLU A 129 -7.21 2.08 -16.24
CA GLU A 129 -8.03 2.72 -17.29
C GLU A 129 -7.16 3.37 -18.37
N PHE A 130 -5.97 3.88 -18.01
CA PHE A 130 -4.97 4.38 -18.95
C PHE A 130 -4.24 3.26 -19.74
N GLY A 131 -4.39 1.99 -19.34
CA GLY A 131 -3.81 0.83 -20.03
C GLY A 131 -2.59 0.21 -19.34
N ILE A 132 -2.21 0.69 -18.15
CA ILE A 132 -1.10 0.11 -17.38
C ILE A 132 -1.61 -1.12 -16.61
N PRO A 133 -1.00 -2.30 -16.74
CA PRO A 133 -1.41 -3.46 -15.96
C PRO A 133 -1.17 -3.26 -14.46
N VAL A 134 -2.23 -3.40 -13.66
CA VAL A 134 -2.21 -3.12 -12.21
C VAL A 134 -2.89 -4.23 -11.43
N VAL A 135 -2.33 -4.55 -10.26
CA VAL A 135 -2.97 -5.35 -9.21
C VAL A 135 -3.04 -4.52 -7.95
N GLY A 136 -4.26 -4.28 -7.45
CA GLY A 136 -4.48 -3.64 -6.15
C GLY A 136 -4.36 -4.63 -5.00
N VAL A 137 -3.68 -4.25 -3.91
CA VAL A 137 -3.62 -5.03 -2.67
C VAL A 137 -4.26 -4.21 -1.54
N PRO A 138 -5.37 -4.70 -0.94
CA PRO A 138 -6.18 -3.91 -0.03
C PRO A 138 -5.51 -3.76 1.34
N LYS A 139 -5.11 -2.53 1.65
CA LYS A 139 -4.35 -2.17 2.84
C LYS A 139 -5.03 -1.05 3.60
N THR A 140 -5.53 -1.35 4.80
CA THR A 140 -6.06 -0.36 5.73
C THR A 140 -6.32 -1.02 7.08
N ILE A 141 -6.20 -0.27 8.17
CA ILE A 141 -6.64 -0.73 9.49
C ILE A 141 -8.14 -0.56 9.69
N ASP A 142 -8.80 0.21 8.82
CA ASP A 142 -10.21 0.56 8.92
C ASP A 142 -11.10 -0.60 8.42
N ASN A 143 -10.60 -1.44 7.50
CA ASN A 143 -11.37 -2.50 6.82
C ASN A 143 -12.60 -1.95 6.04
N ASP A 144 -12.47 -0.75 5.48
CA ASP A 144 -13.47 -0.02 4.69
C ASP A 144 -13.43 -0.32 3.18
N LEU A 145 -12.68 -1.33 2.76
CA LEU A 145 -12.54 -1.67 1.35
C LEU A 145 -13.58 -2.72 0.92
N SER A 146 -14.33 -2.39 -0.12
CA SER A 146 -15.28 -3.32 -0.73
C SER A 146 -14.57 -4.55 -1.36
N ALA A 147 -15.33 -5.62 -1.56
CA ALA A 147 -14.89 -6.87 -2.23
C ALA A 147 -13.78 -7.66 -1.51
N THR A 148 -13.44 -7.33 -0.25
CA THR A 148 -12.65 -8.18 0.64
C THR A 148 -13.31 -8.22 2.03
N ALA A 149 -13.23 -9.37 2.72
CA ALA A 149 -13.72 -9.48 4.09
C ALA A 149 -12.75 -8.84 5.10
N PHE A 150 -11.46 -8.86 4.78
CA PHE A 150 -10.38 -8.37 5.63
C PHE A 150 -9.32 -7.63 4.81
N THR A 151 -8.80 -6.55 5.36
CA THR A 151 -7.69 -5.79 4.80
C THR A 151 -6.41 -6.04 5.58
N PHE A 152 -5.26 -5.93 4.91
CA PHE A 152 -3.97 -6.00 5.60
C PHE A 152 -3.89 -4.87 6.64
N GLY A 153 -3.62 -5.25 7.90
CA GLY A 153 -3.49 -4.33 9.04
C GLY A 153 -4.67 -4.35 10.02
N PHE A 154 -5.87 -4.75 9.58
CA PHE A 154 -7.09 -4.71 10.40
C PHE A 154 -6.99 -5.58 11.66
N ASP A 155 -6.66 -6.86 11.53
CA ASP A 155 -6.56 -7.79 12.67
C ASP A 155 -5.55 -7.31 13.73
N SER A 156 -4.41 -6.77 13.29
CA SER A 156 -3.42 -6.20 14.20
C SER A 156 -3.92 -4.93 14.92
N ALA A 157 -4.76 -4.13 14.27
CA ALA A 157 -5.37 -2.96 14.89
C ALA A 157 -6.43 -3.38 15.94
N VAL A 158 -7.26 -4.38 15.63
CA VAL A 158 -8.21 -4.97 16.58
C VAL A 158 -7.48 -5.51 17.81
N ALA A 159 -6.43 -6.32 17.62
CA ALA A 159 -5.64 -6.85 18.73
C ALA A 159 -5.04 -5.74 19.62
N CYS A 160 -4.58 -4.63 19.03
CA CYS A 160 -4.08 -3.48 19.77
C CYS A 160 -5.18 -2.81 20.60
N ALA A 161 -6.37 -2.59 20.02
CA ALA A 161 -7.51 -2.03 20.73
C ALA A 161 -7.99 -2.92 21.88
N THR A 162 -8.00 -4.24 21.69
CA THR A 162 -8.34 -5.22 22.73
C THR A 162 -7.35 -5.17 23.89
N ASP A 163 -6.04 -5.18 23.62
CA ASP A 163 -5.02 -5.07 24.68
C ASP A 163 -5.16 -3.75 25.48
N ALA A 164 -5.43 -2.64 24.80
CA ALA A 164 -5.68 -1.36 25.48
C ALA A 164 -6.94 -1.42 26.37
N MET A 165 -8.02 -2.02 25.88
CA MET A 165 -9.27 -2.18 26.64
C MET A 165 -9.07 -3.07 27.88
N ASP A 166 -8.37 -4.19 27.75
CA ASP A 166 -8.11 -5.12 28.85
C ASP A 166 -7.32 -4.44 29.98
N ARG A 167 -6.34 -3.61 29.63
CA ARG A 167 -5.57 -2.81 30.60
C ARG A 167 -6.45 -1.81 31.34
N LEU A 168 -7.36 -1.12 30.64
CA LEU A 168 -8.28 -0.17 31.23
C LEU A 168 -9.29 -0.86 32.17
N HIS A 169 -9.79 -2.03 31.78
CA HIS A 169 -10.83 -2.77 32.51
C HIS A 169 -10.46 -3.03 33.97
N THR A 170 -9.22 -3.48 34.21
CA THR A 170 -8.73 -3.77 35.58
C THR A 170 -8.75 -2.56 36.51
N THR A 171 -8.39 -1.37 36.00
CA THR A 171 -8.40 -0.14 36.79
C THR A 171 -9.81 0.42 36.96
N ALA A 172 -10.65 0.31 35.93
CA ALA A 172 -12.05 0.73 36.00
C ALA A 172 -12.82 -0.02 37.08
N ALA A 173 -12.67 -1.35 37.11
CA ALA A 173 -13.32 -2.22 38.09
C ALA A 173 -12.83 -1.98 39.53
N SER A 174 -11.57 -1.57 39.72
CA SER A 174 -10.99 -1.35 41.06
C SER A 174 -11.44 -0.04 41.72
N HIS A 175 -11.95 0.91 40.94
CA HIS A 175 -12.28 2.25 41.41
C HIS A 175 -13.70 2.72 41.04
N ASP A 176 -14.56 1.80 40.58
CA ASP A 176 -15.91 2.09 40.11
C ASP A 176 -15.95 3.25 39.09
N ARG A 177 -15.02 3.24 38.13
CA ARG A 177 -14.87 4.32 37.14
C ARG A 177 -15.45 3.94 35.79
N ILE A 178 -16.00 4.94 35.11
CA ILE A 178 -16.30 4.87 33.68
C ILE A 178 -15.04 5.29 32.92
N MET A 179 -14.64 4.50 31.94
CA MET A 179 -13.53 4.81 31.03
C MET A 179 -14.03 4.81 29.59
N VAL A 180 -13.50 5.73 28.78
CA VAL A 180 -13.79 5.83 27.35
C VAL A 180 -12.50 5.56 26.59
N LEU A 181 -12.53 4.60 25.67
CA LEU A 181 -11.43 4.28 24.75
C LEU A 181 -11.85 4.70 23.34
N GLU A 182 -11.19 5.73 22.81
CA GLU A 182 -11.34 6.13 21.41
C GLU A 182 -10.40 5.28 20.53
N VAL A 183 -10.92 4.73 19.44
CA VAL A 183 -10.17 3.89 18.49
C VAL A 183 -10.23 4.47 17.07
N MET A 184 -9.28 4.07 16.23
CA MET A 184 -9.29 4.40 14.79
C MET A 184 -10.35 3.57 14.04
N GLY A 185 -10.68 3.95 12.81
CA GLY A 185 -11.74 3.30 11.99
C GLY A 185 -12.41 4.24 10.98
N ARG A 186 -12.19 5.56 11.11
CA ARG A 186 -12.66 6.57 10.14
C ARG A 186 -14.18 6.59 9.95
N HIS A 187 -14.71 6.08 8.83
CA HIS A 187 -16.13 6.12 8.45
C HIS A 187 -16.68 4.73 8.09
N THR A 188 -16.08 3.70 8.68
CA THR A 188 -16.46 2.29 8.53
C THR A 188 -17.81 1.95 9.14
#